data_AF-A0A182ER22-F1
#
_entry.id   AF-A0A182ER22-F1
#
_cell.length_a   1.000
_cell.length_b   1.000
_cell.length_c   1.000
_cell.angle_alpha   90.00
_cell.angle_beta   90.00
_cell.angle_gamma   90.00
#
_symmetry.space_group_name_H-M   'P 1'
#
loop_
_entity.id
_entity.type
_entity.pdbx_description
1 polymer ?
#
loop_
_entity_poly.entity_id
_entity_poly.type
_entity_poly.pdbx_seq_one_letter_code
_entity_poly.pdbx_strand_id
1 'polypeptide(L)'
;MVLAPANTQTELQRSMSEYNDVEKLILKYMKDEQFLNSWHTILLKEMEDSDVFYTGEYRFVKYLFRNFGISLAPQFKMLLESLCSCQNERPVIRRAKAKLAAIYCAGIIRGSRNWLFNNLQEMWVWLKPIIVYQIEGLMSETVHYWTAVLKFCLSLTDLRKFHWLAETIFEITSRSSPTAWHRCVRLGLAQYVSSCSTWKTTELLNRVIYIANNMISQAWLAPERDQIANVLSFPAIYGFAMGDESNLPVKYRIPKLKEIMNIFDTHIQEMMKSRKMKMDKKNVSPAVQTKQITQLLLPLSETSLKNSPSIKGRFNIQRQLYVKTLLRFLDTYFLSCFVALSSSIISLFPLITHLADEEISDDETEVVRDADVTVGASDILFQSWSGIYLCDELADEMLNIVEQTMNESTSWKAWVSIMKFLHVFIFSNIHVCGKQKRPEIVRRMVFNAISHTQLEVRREAADCLTALIHCGFQSITSCYI
;
A
#
# COMPACT_ATOMS: atom_id res chain seq x y z
N MET A 1 -24.77 -6.27 -22.19
CA MET A 1 -25.84 -7.24 -21.90
C MET A 1 -26.19 -7.16 -20.42
N VAL A 2 -27.44 -6.84 -20.07
CA VAL A 2 -27.92 -6.77 -18.68
C VAL A 2 -28.67 -8.08 -18.37
N LEU A 3 -28.50 -8.63 -17.17
CA LEU A 3 -29.23 -9.82 -16.75
C LEU A 3 -30.73 -9.50 -16.64
N ALA A 4 -31.58 -10.40 -17.12
CA ALA A 4 -33.03 -10.26 -16.97
C ALA A 4 -33.43 -10.26 -15.49
N PRO A 5 -34.55 -9.62 -15.09
CA PRO A 5 -34.96 -9.55 -13.69
C PRO A 5 -35.24 -10.95 -13.09
N ALA A 6 -35.12 -11.11 -11.77
CA ALA A 6 -35.14 -12.43 -11.11
C ALA A 6 -36.40 -13.26 -11.38
N ASN A 7 -37.55 -12.62 -11.58
CA ASN A 7 -38.82 -13.26 -11.94
C ASN A 7 -38.82 -13.91 -13.34
N THR A 8 -37.95 -13.47 -14.23
CA THR A 8 -37.79 -14.04 -15.58
C THR A 8 -36.68 -15.11 -15.66
N GLN A 9 -35.92 -15.30 -14.58
CA GLN A 9 -34.84 -16.29 -14.50
C GLN A 9 -35.35 -17.62 -13.92
N THR A 10 -36.30 -18.25 -14.61
CA THR A 10 -36.98 -19.48 -14.17
C THR A 10 -36.09 -20.72 -14.15
N GLU A 11 -35.08 -20.79 -15.02
CA GLU A 11 -34.14 -21.92 -15.11
C GLU A 11 -33.37 -22.24 -13.82
N LEU A 12 -33.21 -21.25 -12.94
CA LEU A 12 -32.54 -21.40 -11.64
C LEU A 12 -33.49 -21.80 -10.50
N GLN A 13 -34.79 -21.84 -10.78
CA GLN A 13 -35.86 -22.14 -9.82
C GLN A 13 -36.60 -23.44 -10.17
N ARG A 14 -36.00 -24.27 -11.02
CA ARG A 14 -36.60 -25.53 -11.48
C ARG A 14 -36.95 -26.44 -10.32
N SER A 15 -38.15 -27.01 -10.39
CA SER A 15 -38.60 -28.00 -9.42
C SER A 15 -37.88 -29.34 -9.65
N MET A 16 -37.79 -30.20 -8.63
CA MET A 16 -37.11 -31.50 -8.78
C MET A 16 -37.74 -32.40 -9.86
N SER A 17 -39.01 -32.18 -10.18
CA SER A 17 -39.73 -32.84 -11.28
C SER A 17 -39.20 -32.46 -12.66
N GLU A 18 -38.72 -31.23 -12.83
CA GLU A 18 -38.23 -30.68 -14.11
C GLU A 18 -36.78 -31.06 -14.42
N TYR A 19 -36.09 -31.69 -13.47
CA TYR A 19 -34.73 -32.18 -13.69
C TYR A 19 -34.70 -33.40 -14.59
N ASN A 20 -33.68 -33.46 -15.45
CA ASN A 20 -33.40 -34.65 -16.25
C ASN A 20 -32.86 -35.79 -15.37
N ASP A 21 -32.78 -37.00 -15.94
CA ASP A 21 -32.38 -38.19 -15.17
C ASP A 21 -30.96 -38.08 -14.59
N VAL A 22 -30.06 -37.39 -15.30
CA VAL A 22 -28.68 -37.15 -14.84
C VAL A 22 -28.64 -36.17 -13.67
N GLU A 23 -29.40 -35.08 -13.74
CA GLU A 23 -29.53 -34.07 -12.66
C GLU A 23 -30.14 -34.70 -11.40
N LYS A 24 -31.17 -35.55 -11.56
CA LYS A 24 -31.76 -36.33 -10.47
C LYS A 24 -30.76 -37.31 -9.85
N LEU A 25 -29.95 -37.98 -10.67
CA LEU A 25 -28.91 -38.89 -10.20
C LEU A 25 -27.82 -38.15 -9.41
N ILE A 26 -27.35 -37.01 -9.92
CA ILE A 26 -26.37 -36.15 -9.23
C ILE A 26 -26.93 -35.71 -7.86
N LEU A 27 -28.17 -35.21 -7.82
CA LEU A 27 -28.80 -34.81 -6.56
C LEU A 27 -28.94 -35.96 -5.57
N LYS A 28 -29.27 -37.16 -6.05
CA LYS A 28 -29.38 -38.35 -5.21
C LYS A 28 -28.05 -38.65 -4.52
N TYR A 29 -26.94 -38.68 -5.26
CA TYR A 29 -25.62 -38.93 -4.69
C TYR A 29 -25.13 -37.79 -3.80
N MET A 30 -25.34 -36.53 -4.20
CA MET A 30 -24.89 -35.38 -3.40
C MET A 30 -25.68 -35.20 -2.10
N LYS A 31 -26.88 -35.79 -2.00
CA LYS A 31 -27.66 -35.85 -0.75
C LYS A 31 -27.40 -37.10 0.08
N ASP A 32 -26.76 -38.12 -0.48
CA ASP A 32 -26.36 -39.32 0.24
C ASP A 32 -25.16 -39.01 1.15
N GLU A 33 -25.39 -39.13 2.45
CA GLU A 33 -24.40 -38.81 3.48
C GLU A 33 -23.17 -39.72 3.39
N GLN A 34 -23.33 -41.00 3.05
CA GLN A 34 -22.21 -41.93 2.94
C GLN A 34 -21.29 -41.58 1.77
N PHE A 35 -21.90 -41.28 0.62
CA PHE A 35 -21.17 -40.82 -0.55
C PHE A 35 -20.45 -39.50 -0.28
N LEU A 36 -21.15 -38.52 0.29
CA LEU A 36 -20.61 -37.19 0.55
C LEU A 36 -19.45 -37.24 1.54
N ASN A 37 -19.56 -38.01 2.62
CA ASN A 37 -18.49 -38.19 3.59
C ASN A 37 -17.27 -38.88 2.96
N SER A 38 -17.49 -39.93 2.17
CA SER A 38 -16.41 -40.62 1.46
C SER A 38 -15.68 -39.69 0.48
N TRP A 39 -16.45 -38.91 -0.29
CA TRP A 39 -15.91 -37.91 -1.22
C TRP A 39 -15.13 -36.83 -0.48
N HIS A 40 -15.67 -36.30 0.62
CA HIS A 40 -15.00 -35.30 1.45
C HIS A 40 -13.68 -35.82 2.05
N THR A 41 -13.64 -37.06 2.54
CA THR A 41 -12.41 -37.68 3.07
C THR A 41 -11.35 -37.88 1.99
N ILE A 42 -11.75 -38.33 0.80
CA ILE A 42 -10.82 -38.48 -0.34
C ILE A 42 -10.22 -37.13 -0.72
N LEU A 43 -11.06 -36.10 -0.87
CA LEU A 43 -10.59 -34.76 -1.17
C LEU A 43 -9.67 -34.23 -0.08
N LEU A 44 -10.02 -34.40 1.20
CA LEU A 44 -9.17 -33.94 2.29
C LEU A 44 -7.78 -34.58 2.22
N LYS A 45 -7.70 -35.88 1.92
CA LYS A 45 -6.43 -36.58 1.75
C LYS A 45 -5.64 -36.06 0.53
N GLU A 46 -6.30 -35.81 -0.58
CA GLU A 46 -5.66 -35.19 -1.75
C GLU A 46 -5.10 -33.79 -1.44
N MET A 47 -5.80 -33.01 -0.60
CA MET A 47 -5.32 -31.71 -0.13
C MET A 47 -4.13 -31.80 0.83
N GLU A 48 -3.99 -32.91 1.55
CA GLU A 48 -2.79 -33.18 2.38
C GLU A 48 -1.59 -33.54 1.51
N ASP A 49 -1.81 -34.30 0.43
CA ASP A 49 -0.76 -34.78 -0.47
C ASP A 49 -0.27 -33.70 -1.45
N SER A 50 -1.06 -32.65 -1.70
CA SER A 50 -0.75 -31.60 -2.69
C SER A 50 -1.04 -30.18 -2.21
N ASP A 51 -0.04 -29.31 -2.34
CA ASP A 51 -0.20 -27.86 -2.11
C ASP A 51 -0.83 -27.13 -3.31
N VAL A 52 -1.10 -27.81 -4.44
CA VAL A 52 -1.62 -27.18 -5.66
C VAL A 52 -3.09 -26.78 -5.51
N PHE A 53 -3.42 -25.52 -5.77
CA PHE A 53 -4.79 -25.01 -5.71
C PHE A 53 -5.48 -25.11 -7.07
N TYR A 54 -6.20 -26.22 -7.32
CA TYR A 54 -6.77 -26.50 -8.65
C TYR A 54 -8.03 -25.68 -8.94
N THR A 55 -8.04 -25.03 -10.11
CA THR A 55 -9.19 -24.22 -10.53
C THR A 55 -10.46 -25.03 -10.81
N GLY A 56 -10.31 -26.34 -11.03
CA GLY A 56 -11.43 -27.26 -11.28
C GLY A 56 -12.32 -27.49 -10.05
N GLU A 57 -11.73 -27.50 -8.86
CA GLU A 57 -12.41 -27.94 -7.63
C GLU A 57 -13.49 -26.95 -7.18
N TYR A 58 -13.16 -25.66 -7.11
CA TYR A 58 -14.18 -24.65 -6.81
C TYR A 58 -15.15 -24.42 -7.97
N ARG A 59 -14.78 -24.77 -9.22
CA ARG A 59 -15.72 -24.75 -10.37
C ARG A 59 -16.77 -25.83 -10.23
N PHE A 60 -16.39 -27.03 -9.78
CA PHE A 60 -17.33 -28.12 -9.50
C PHE A 60 -18.38 -27.67 -8.47
N VAL A 61 -17.94 -27.20 -7.31
CA VAL A 61 -18.86 -26.70 -6.25
C VAL A 61 -19.70 -25.52 -6.75
N LYS A 62 -19.10 -24.58 -7.50
CA LYS A 62 -19.84 -23.48 -8.14
C LYS A 62 -20.99 -23.99 -9.01
N TYR A 63 -20.75 -25.00 -9.85
CA TYR A 63 -21.78 -25.50 -10.76
C TYR A 63 -22.85 -26.32 -10.04
N LEU A 64 -22.51 -27.02 -8.96
CA LEU A 64 -23.49 -27.63 -8.07
C LEU A 64 -24.45 -26.58 -7.51
N PHE A 65 -23.92 -25.52 -6.89
CA PHE A 65 -24.73 -24.45 -6.30
C PHE A 65 -25.49 -23.63 -7.36
N ARG A 66 -24.92 -23.46 -8.56
CA ARG A 66 -25.61 -22.80 -9.67
C ARG A 66 -26.83 -23.61 -10.16
N ASN A 67 -26.68 -24.93 -10.31
CA ASN A 67 -27.70 -25.77 -10.94
C ASN A 67 -28.76 -26.27 -9.94
N PHE A 68 -28.37 -26.56 -8.69
CA PHE A 68 -29.24 -27.20 -7.69
C PHE A 68 -29.67 -26.27 -6.54
N GLY A 69 -29.14 -25.04 -6.52
CA GLY A 69 -29.58 -24.01 -5.59
C GLY A 69 -29.38 -24.37 -4.12
N ILE A 70 -30.32 -23.92 -3.29
CA ILE A 70 -30.31 -24.08 -1.82
C ILE A 70 -30.42 -25.55 -1.37
N SER A 71 -30.83 -26.47 -2.25
CA SER A 71 -31.10 -27.87 -1.89
C SER A 71 -29.88 -28.65 -1.38
N LEU A 72 -28.67 -28.19 -1.71
CA LEU A 72 -27.39 -28.76 -1.26
C LEU A 72 -26.75 -27.97 -0.10
N ALA A 73 -27.36 -26.86 0.33
CA ALA A 73 -26.81 -26.03 1.40
C ALA A 73 -26.68 -26.77 2.74
N PRO A 74 -27.64 -27.60 3.19
CA PRO A 74 -27.49 -28.35 4.45
C PRO A 74 -26.28 -29.28 4.45
N GLN A 75 -26.06 -29.99 3.34
CA GLN A 75 -24.95 -30.94 3.17
C GLN A 75 -23.60 -30.22 3.27
N PHE A 76 -23.43 -29.14 2.51
CA PHE A 76 -22.18 -28.37 2.53
C PHE A 76 -21.97 -27.59 3.81
N LYS A 77 -23.04 -27.19 4.52
CA LYS A 77 -22.96 -26.62 5.85
C LYS A 77 -22.32 -27.63 6.82
N MET A 78 -22.80 -28.87 6.86
CA MET A 78 -22.22 -29.91 7.72
C MET A 78 -20.73 -30.14 7.41
N LEU A 79 -20.37 -30.22 6.12
CA LEU A 79 -18.97 -30.39 5.71
C LEU A 79 -18.08 -29.19 6.07
N LEU A 80 -18.59 -27.96 5.97
CA LEU A 80 -17.81 -26.78 6.35
C LEU A 80 -17.66 -26.66 7.88
N GLU A 81 -18.69 -27.03 8.64
CA GLU A 81 -18.64 -27.05 10.10
C GLU A 81 -17.64 -28.10 10.61
N SER A 82 -17.55 -29.27 9.97
CA SER A 82 -16.56 -30.30 10.31
C SER A 82 -15.11 -29.86 10.05
N LEU A 83 -14.89 -28.99 9.05
CA LEU A 83 -13.58 -28.41 8.77
C LEU A 83 -13.14 -27.35 9.80
N CYS A 84 -14.08 -26.80 10.57
CA CYS A 84 -13.80 -25.76 11.57
C CYS A 84 -13.43 -26.32 12.96
N SER A 85 -13.55 -27.62 13.21
CA SER A 85 -13.11 -28.22 14.49
C SER A 85 -11.59 -28.43 14.48
N CYS A 86 -10.83 -27.57 15.17
CA CYS A 86 -9.36 -27.52 15.13
C CYS A 86 -8.70 -27.62 16.52
N GLN A 87 -9.06 -28.59 17.36
CA GLN A 87 -8.28 -28.84 18.58
C GLN A 87 -7.23 -29.93 18.32
N ASN A 88 -5.94 -29.56 18.44
CA ASN A 88 -4.76 -30.44 18.49
C ASN A 88 -4.40 -31.24 17.22
N GLU A 89 -4.77 -30.76 16.04
CA GLU A 89 -4.45 -31.45 14.77
C GLU A 89 -3.07 -31.10 14.22
N ARG A 90 -2.50 -32.03 13.43
CA ARG A 90 -1.19 -31.83 12.77
C ARG A 90 -1.26 -30.62 11.80
N PRO A 91 -0.18 -29.83 11.64
CA PRO A 91 -0.18 -28.66 10.75
C PRO A 91 -0.62 -28.95 9.31
N VAL A 92 -0.22 -30.11 8.78
CA VAL A 92 -0.58 -30.57 7.42
C VAL A 92 -2.10 -30.72 7.27
N ILE A 93 -2.74 -31.37 8.24
CA ILE A 93 -4.21 -31.57 8.26
C ILE A 93 -4.90 -30.21 8.36
N ARG A 94 -4.42 -29.31 9.23
CA ARG A 94 -4.98 -27.97 9.37
C ARG A 94 -4.90 -27.18 8.05
N ARG A 95 -3.78 -27.28 7.33
CA ARG A 95 -3.61 -26.64 6.02
C ARG A 95 -4.58 -27.22 4.98
N ALA A 96 -4.67 -28.54 4.90
CA ALA A 96 -5.59 -29.24 3.99
C ALA A 96 -7.06 -28.86 4.26
N LYS A 97 -7.45 -28.79 5.53
CA LYS A 97 -8.78 -28.33 5.94
C LYS A 97 -9.06 -26.89 5.54
N ALA A 98 -8.12 -25.97 5.79
CA ALA A 98 -8.27 -24.56 5.41
C ALA A 98 -8.38 -24.39 3.88
N LYS A 99 -7.60 -25.16 3.12
CA LYS A 99 -7.64 -25.20 1.66
C LYS A 99 -9.00 -25.69 1.16
N LEU A 100 -9.49 -26.81 1.68
CA LEU A 100 -10.79 -27.37 1.29
C LEU A 100 -11.96 -26.45 1.69
N ALA A 101 -11.89 -25.83 2.87
CA ALA A 101 -12.87 -24.84 3.31
C ALA A 101 -12.91 -23.63 2.37
N ALA A 102 -11.74 -23.15 1.93
CA ALA A 102 -11.64 -22.07 0.95
C ALA A 102 -12.28 -22.45 -0.40
N ILE A 103 -12.04 -23.68 -0.88
CA ILE A 103 -12.64 -24.21 -2.12
C ILE A 103 -14.16 -24.25 -2.03
N TYR A 104 -14.70 -24.81 -0.95
CA TYR A 104 -16.14 -24.90 -0.73
C TYR A 104 -16.77 -23.51 -0.64
N CYS A 105 -16.22 -22.61 0.17
CA CYS A 105 -16.67 -21.22 0.27
C CYS A 105 -16.66 -20.52 -1.10
N ALA A 106 -15.58 -20.66 -1.88
CA ALA A 106 -15.47 -20.04 -3.21
C ALA A 106 -16.56 -20.52 -4.18
N GLY A 107 -16.79 -21.83 -4.20
CA GLY A 107 -17.83 -22.44 -5.04
C GLY A 107 -19.23 -21.98 -4.64
N ILE A 108 -19.54 -22.01 -3.34
CA ILE A 108 -20.84 -21.62 -2.79
C ILE A 108 -21.14 -20.14 -3.08
N ILE A 109 -20.19 -19.25 -2.78
CA ILE A 109 -20.34 -17.81 -3.03
C ILE A 109 -20.54 -17.55 -4.51
N ARG A 110 -19.69 -18.12 -5.38
CA ARG A 110 -19.78 -17.86 -6.82
C ARG A 110 -21.00 -18.52 -7.47
N GLY A 111 -21.42 -19.68 -6.99
CA GLY A 111 -22.59 -20.42 -7.45
C GLY A 111 -23.90 -19.72 -7.11
N SER A 112 -23.97 -19.06 -5.97
CA SER A 112 -25.15 -18.34 -5.49
C SER A 112 -25.36 -16.94 -6.10
N ARG A 113 -24.47 -16.47 -6.97
CA ARG A 113 -24.51 -15.13 -7.61
C ARG A 113 -25.86 -14.71 -8.22
N ASN A 114 -26.65 -15.68 -8.69
CA ASN A 114 -27.93 -15.44 -9.35
C ASN A 114 -29.12 -16.01 -8.56
N TRP A 115 -28.92 -16.35 -7.28
CA TRP A 115 -30.01 -16.83 -6.43
C TRP A 115 -30.97 -15.71 -6.04
N LEU A 116 -32.17 -16.10 -5.63
CA LEU A 116 -33.13 -15.21 -5.01
C LEU A 116 -32.61 -14.67 -3.67
N PHE A 117 -33.04 -13.45 -3.33
CA PHE A 117 -32.61 -12.77 -2.11
C PHE A 117 -32.88 -13.59 -0.83
N ASN A 118 -34.05 -14.24 -0.73
CA ASN A 118 -34.40 -15.07 0.43
C ASN A 118 -33.41 -16.24 0.62
N ASN A 119 -33.08 -16.95 -0.46
CA ASN A 119 -32.13 -18.07 -0.43
C ASN A 119 -30.71 -17.59 -0.11
N LEU A 120 -30.34 -16.40 -0.62
CA LEU A 120 -29.06 -15.76 -0.28
C LEU A 120 -29.00 -15.44 1.21
N GLN A 121 -30.05 -14.85 1.77
CA GLN A 121 -30.12 -14.50 3.18
C GLN A 121 -29.99 -15.74 4.07
N GLU A 122 -30.72 -16.82 3.76
CA GLU A 122 -30.63 -18.09 4.49
C GLU A 122 -29.20 -18.68 4.44
N MET A 123 -28.56 -18.65 3.27
CA MET A 123 -27.20 -19.13 3.09
C MET A 123 -26.18 -18.32 3.91
N TRP A 124 -26.26 -16.98 3.86
CA TRP A 124 -25.30 -16.10 4.52
C TRP A 124 -25.37 -16.15 6.05
N VAL A 125 -26.51 -16.54 6.63
CA VAL A 125 -26.66 -16.71 8.10
C VAL A 125 -25.65 -17.70 8.67
N TRP A 126 -25.46 -18.86 8.01
CA TRP A 126 -24.53 -19.88 8.48
C TRP A 126 -23.15 -19.77 7.82
N LEU A 127 -23.05 -19.25 6.60
CA LEU A 127 -21.77 -19.14 5.89
C LEU A 127 -20.89 -18.01 6.44
N LYS A 128 -21.47 -16.87 6.85
CA LYS A 128 -20.72 -15.73 7.38
C LYS A 128 -19.86 -16.09 8.61
N PRO A 129 -20.38 -16.75 9.66
CA PRO A 129 -19.56 -17.19 10.80
C PRO A 129 -18.37 -18.07 10.42
N ILE A 130 -18.56 -18.96 9.43
CA ILE A 130 -17.50 -19.86 8.95
C ILE A 130 -16.41 -19.07 8.23
N ILE A 131 -16.77 -18.12 7.36
CA ILE A 131 -15.81 -17.23 6.69
C ILE A 131 -15.03 -16.41 7.72
N VAL A 132 -15.71 -15.86 8.73
CA VAL A 132 -15.06 -15.10 9.82
C VAL A 132 -14.05 -15.98 10.54
N TYR A 133 -14.44 -17.20 10.95
CA TYR A 133 -13.55 -18.15 11.61
C TYR A 133 -12.31 -18.47 10.76
N GLN A 134 -12.51 -18.76 9.48
CA GLN A 134 -11.41 -19.10 8.57
C GLN A 134 -10.45 -17.94 8.33
N ILE A 135 -10.97 -16.71 8.16
CA ILE A 135 -10.13 -15.52 7.92
C ILE A 135 -9.40 -15.10 9.20
N GLU A 136 -10.03 -15.20 10.37
CA GLU A 136 -9.37 -14.90 11.65
C GLU A 136 -8.32 -15.95 12.02
N GLY A 137 -8.47 -17.20 11.55
CA GLY A 137 -7.54 -18.31 11.76
C GLY A 137 -6.44 -18.47 10.70
N LEU A 138 -6.27 -17.50 9.79
CA LEU A 138 -5.27 -17.55 8.73
C LEU A 138 -3.85 -17.61 9.28
N MET A 139 -2.97 -18.28 8.53
CA MET A 139 -1.54 -18.35 8.76
C MET A 139 -0.80 -17.94 7.48
N SER A 140 0.51 -17.70 7.57
CA SER A 140 1.36 -17.36 6.41
C SER A 140 1.23 -18.38 5.27
N GLU A 141 1.05 -19.65 5.59
CA GLU A 141 0.91 -20.75 4.65
C GLU A 141 -0.51 -20.96 4.09
N THR A 142 -1.51 -20.24 4.60
CA THR A 142 -2.92 -20.44 4.19
C THR A 142 -3.56 -19.19 3.61
N VAL A 143 -2.92 -18.03 3.75
CA VAL A 143 -3.42 -16.74 3.27
C VAL A 143 -3.66 -16.72 1.76
N HIS A 144 -2.78 -17.37 0.98
CA HIS A 144 -2.86 -17.36 -0.49
C HIS A 144 -4.13 -18.05 -1.01
N TYR A 145 -4.65 -19.05 -0.29
CA TYR A 145 -5.92 -19.69 -0.63
C TYR A 145 -7.06 -18.67 -0.61
N TRP A 146 -7.18 -17.89 0.47
CA TRP A 146 -8.25 -16.90 0.59
C TRP A 146 -8.07 -15.71 -0.36
N THR A 147 -6.83 -15.30 -0.66
CA THR A 147 -6.57 -14.35 -1.73
C THR A 147 -7.04 -14.88 -3.08
N ALA A 148 -6.81 -16.17 -3.39
CA ALA A 148 -7.29 -16.82 -4.61
C ALA A 148 -8.83 -16.93 -4.64
N VAL A 149 -9.46 -17.25 -3.51
CA VAL A 149 -10.93 -17.27 -3.37
C VAL A 149 -11.52 -15.91 -3.68
N LEU A 150 -11.02 -14.83 -3.07
CA LEU A 150 -11.52 -13.48 -3.36
C LEU A 150 -11.32 -13.13 -4.84
N LYS A 151 -10.15 -13.46 -5.41
CA LYS A 151 -9.89 -13.25 -6.84
C LYS A 151 -10.91 -13.96 -7.72
N PHE A 152 -11.18 -15.23 -7.44
CA PHE A 152 -12.17 -16.01 -8.18
C PHE A 152 -13.60 -15.48 -8.01
N CYS A 153 -14.01 -15.20 -6.76
CA CYS A 153 -15.36 -14.73 -6.44
C CYS A 153 -15.65 -13.35 -7.04
N LEU A 154 -14.69 -12.43 -7.03
CA LEU A 154 -14.89 -11.04 -7.43
C LEU A 154 -14.50 -10.77 -8.89
N SER A 155 -13.82 -11.70 -9.56
CA SER A 155 -13.46 -11.54 -10.97
C SER A 155 -14.71 -11.44 -11.87
N LEU A 156 -14.70 -10.44 -12.76
CA LEU A 156 -15.72 -10.20 -13.80
C LEU A 156 -17.16 -10.27 -13.26
N THR A 157 -17.42 -9.72 -12.07
CA THR A 157 -18.76 -9.71 -11.48
C THR A 157 -19.03 -8.42 -10.73
N ASP A 158 -20.30 -8.04 -10.70
CA ASP A 158 -20.79 -6.92 -9.92
C ASP A 158 -20.67 -7.20 -8.42
N LEU A 159 -19.84 -6.42 -7.73
CA LEU A 159 -19.59 -6.57 -6.30
C LEU A 159 -20.87 -6.42 -5.46
N ARG A 160 -21.88 -5.69 -5.95
CA ARG A 160 -23.17 -5.53 -5.24
C ARG A 160 -23.86 -6.87 -4.98
N LYS A 161 -23.63 -7.87 -5.83
CA LYS A 161 -24.15 -9.23 -5.65
C LYS A 161 -23.47 -10.00 -4.51
N PHE A 162 -22.30 -9.56 -4.11
CA PHE A 162 -21.51 -10.14 -3.02
C PHE A 162 -21.32 -9.16 -1.87
N HIS A 163 -22.33 -8.29 -1.62
CA HIS A 163 -22.22 -7.27 -0.58
C HIS A 163 -21.96 -7.89 0.80
N TRP A 164 -22.58 -9.03 1.14
CA TRP A 164 -22.32 -9.71 2.42
C TRP A 164 -20.86 -10.17 2.56
N LEU A 165 -20.23 -10.62 1.48
CA LEU A 165 -18.80 -10.94 1.48
C LEU A 165 -17.99 -9.67 1.74
N ALA A 166 -18.24 -8.61 0.97
CA ALA A 166 -17.52 -7.34 1.11
C ALA A 166 -17.65 -6.79 2.53
N GLU A 167 -18.86 -6.68 3.06
CA GLU A 167 -19.10 -6.19 4.43
C GLU A 167 -18.45 -7.10 5.47
N THR A 168 -18.49 -8.42 5.31
CA THR A 168 -17.80 -9.35 6.23
C THR A 168 -16.29 -9.08 6.27
N ILE A 169 -15.65 -8.85 5.12
CA ILE A 169 -14.22 -8.51 5.07
C ILE A 169 -13.94 -7.17 5.77
N PHE A 170 -14.77 -6.15 5.55
CA PHE A 170 -14.61 -4.84 6.21
C PHE A 170 -14.89 -4.88 7.72
N GLU A 171 -15.84 -5.70 8.16
CA GLU A 171 -16.11 -5.97 9.58
C GLU A 171 -14.88 -6.60 10.24
N ILE A 172 -14.29 -7.64 9.62
CA ILE A 172 -13.09 -8.30 10.13
C ILE A 172 -11.91 -7.33 10.18
N THR A 173 -11.76 -6.49 9.15
CA THR A 173 -10.65 -5.51 9.06
C THR A 173 -10.73 -4.45 10.15
N SER A 174 -11.94 -4.06 10.55
CA SER A 174 -12.16 -3.09 11.63
C SER A 174 -11.93 -3.66 13.04
N ARG A 175 -11.82 -4.98 13.21
CA ARG A 175 -11.57 -5.61 14.52
C ARG A 175 -10.12 -5.47 14.94
N SER A 176 -9.90 -5.47 16.26
CA SER A 176 -8.55 -5.58 16.80
C SER A 176 -7.86 -6.85 16.27
N SER A 177 -6.61 -6.70 15.87
CA SER A 177 -5.81 -7.79 15.32
C SER A 177 -4.83 -8.28 16.37
N PRO A 178 -4.62 -9.60 16.50
CA PRO A 178 -3.73 -10.16 17.53
C PRO A 178 -2.25 -9.85 17.24
N THR A 179 -1.89 -9.68 15.97
CA THR A 179 -0.52 -9.40 15.54
C THR A 179 -0.51 -8.39 14.39
N ALA A 180 0.61 -7.72 14.15
CA ALA A 180 0.83 -6.89 12.96
C ALA A 180 0.59 -7.66 11.64
N TRP A 181 1.02 -8.92 11.54
CA TRP A 181 0.79 -9.74 10.34
C TRP A 181 -0.70 -9.90 10.02
N HIS A 182 -1.51 -10.31 11.00
CA HIS A 182 -2.97 -10.39 10.85
C HIS A 182 -3.59 -9.04 10.42
N ARG A 183 -3.06 -7.94 10.94
CA ARG A 183 -3.50 -6.58 10.56
C ARG A 183 -3.23 -6.32 9.07
N CYS A 184 -2.04 -6.64 8.58
CA CYS A 184 -1.68 -6.54 7.16
C CYS A 184 -2.57 -7.42 6.28
N VAL A 185 -2.78 -8.68 6.67
CA VAL A 185 -3.61 -9.61 5.88
C VAL A 185 -5.02 -9.09 5.74
N ARG A 186 -5.66 -8.67 6.85
CA ARG A 186 -7.01 -8.11 6.83
C ARG A 186 -7.10 -6.88 5.94
N LEU A 187 -6.15 -5.95 6.08
CA LEU A 187 -6.06 -4.76 5.24
C LEU A 187 -5.86 -5.11 3.76
N GLY A 188 -5.06 -6.13 3.43
CA GLY A 188 -4.86 -6.63 2.07
C GLY A 188 -6.10 -7.25 1.45
N LEU A 189 -6.88 -8.01 2.23
CA LEU A 189 -8.18 -8.52 1.76
C LEU A 189 -9.15 -7.35 1.48
N ALA A 190 -9.24 -6.36 2.36
CA ALA A 190 -10.07 -5.17 2.17
C ALA A 190 -9.61 -4.31 0.98
N GLN A 191 -8.30 -4.14 0.79
CA GLN A 191 -7.71 -3.48 -0.37
C GLN A 191 -8.14 -4.18 -1.66
N TYR A 192 -8.06 -5.52 -1.71
CA TYR A 192 -8.47 -6.26 -2.89
C TYR A 192 -9.96 -6.08 -3.19
N VAL A 193 -10.83 -6.21 -2.19
CA VAL A 193 -12.28 -6.01 -2.34
C VAL A 193 -12.61 -4.60 -2.87
N SER A 194 -11.94 -3.58 -2.34
CA SER A 194 -12.17 -2.17 -2.72
C SER A 194 -11.59 -1.78 -4.08
N SER A 195 -10.56 -2.48 -4.58
CA SER A 195 -9.89 -2.16 -5.85
C SER A 195 -10.33 -3.07 -7.02
N CYS A 196 -10.88 -4.26 -6.77
CA CYS A 196 -11.16 -5.26 -7.81
C CYS A 196 -12.12 -4.82 -8.92
N SER A 197 -12.98 -3.83 -8.65
CA SER A 197 -13.96 -3.30 -9.62
C SER A 197 -13.68 -1.83 -10.00
N THR A 198 -12.47 -1.33 -9.72
CA THR A 198 -12.01 0.02 -10.06
C THR A 198 -12.99 1.12 -9.60
N TRP A 199 -13.58 1.86 -10.54
CA TRP A 199 -14.49 2.98 -10.29
C TRP A 199 -15.85 2.61 -9.71
N LYS A 200 -16.22 1.32 -9.67
CA LYS A 200 -17.54 0.89 -9.16
C LYS A 200 -17.60 0.81 -7.64
N THR A 201 -16.46 0.90 -6.95
CA THR A 201 -16.31 0.58 -5.53
C THR A 201 -15.76 1.75 -4.72
N THR A 202 -16.02 2.99 -5.17
CA THR A 202 -15.48 4.22 -4.56
C THR A 202 -15.81 4.38 -3.08
N GLU A 203 -17.03 4.00 -2.66
CA GLU A 203 -17.40 4.03 -1.24
C GLU A 203 -16.53 3.09 -0.39
N LEU A 204 -16.32 1.85 -0.87
CA LEU A 204 -15.47 0.88 -0.18
C LEU A 204 -14.01 1.31 -0.20
N LEU A 205 -13.57 1.96 -1.28
CA LEU A 205 -12.24 2.54 -1.39
C LEU A 205 -12.03 3.64 -0.34
N ASN A 206 -12.98 4.56 -0.19
CA ASN A 206 -12.93 5.59 0.85
C ASN A 206 -12.92 5.00 2.27
N ARG A 207 -13.68 3.94 2.52
CA ARG A 207 -13.65 3.21 3.80
C ARG A 207 -12.28 2.60 4.09
N VAL A 208 -11.64 1.94 3.12
CA VAL A 208 -10.33 1.32 3.36
C VAL A 208 -9.22 2.37 3.54
N ILE A 209 -9.31 3.51 2.84
CA ILE A 209 -8.39 4.64 3.01
C ILE A 209 -8.50 5.22 4.42
N TYR A 210 -9.73 5.38 4.92
CA TYR A 210 -9.95 5.84 6.30
C TYR A 210 -9.33 4.88 7.32
N ILE A 211 -9.51 3.57 7.14
CA ILE A 211 -8.89 2.54 7.99
C ILE A 211 -7.36 2.64 7.92
N ALA A 212 -6.79 2.72 6.70
CA ALA A 212 -5.36 2.80 6.49
C ALA A 212 -4.74 4.06 7.12
N ASN A 213 -5.41 5.21 7.00
CA ASN A 213 -4.96 6.47 7.62
C ASN A 213 -4.87 6.36 9.15
N ASN A 214 -5.89 5.78 9.79
CA ASN A 214 -5.89 5.55 11.23
C ASN A 214 -4.76 4.60 11.68
N MET A 215 -4.34 3.68 10.80
CA MET A 215 -3.28 2.71 11.08
C MET A 215 -1.86 3.28 10.98
N ILE A 216 -1.62 4.42 10.30
CA ILE A 216 -0.27 4.98 10.09
C ILE A 216 0.45 5.22 11.44
N SER A 217 -0.28 5.75 12.42
CA SER A 217 0.25 6.03 13.77
C SER A 217 0.70 4.78 14.55
N GLN A 218 0.31 3.58 14.09
CA GLN A 218 0.59 2.30 14.73
C GLN A 218 1.41 1.35 13.84
N ALA A 219 1.89 1.82 12.68
CA ALA A 219 2.57 1.01 11.67
C ALA A 219 4.08 0.89 11.94
N TRP A 220 4.42 0.23 13.04
CA TRP A 220 5.80 0.08 13.51
C TRP A 220 6.66 -0.77 12.58
N LEU A 221 6.07 -1.80 11.96
CA LEU A 221 6.79 -2.72 11.08
C LEU A 221 6.71 -2.29 9.62
N ALA A 222 7.75 -2.57 8.84
CA ALA A 222 7.79 -2.26 7.40
C ALA A 222 6.59 -2.87 6.62
N PRO A 223 6.20 -4.15 6.82
CA PRO A 223 5.08 -4.74 6.09
C PRO A 223 3.73 -4.05 6.34
N GLU A 224 3.54 -3.41 7.51
CA GLU A 224 2.33 -2.63 7.78
C GLU A 224 2.31 -1.35 6.93
N ARG A 225 3.46 -0.68 6.84
CA ARG A 225 3.63 0.53 6.01
C ARG A 225 3.50 0.21 4.52
N ASP A 226 4.08 -0.90 4.07
CA ASP A 226 3.96 -1.37 2.68
C ASP A 226 2.49 -1.65 2.33
N GLN A 227 1.76 -2.29 3.25
CA GLN A 227 0.34 -2.56 3.02
C GLN A 227 -0.53 -1.30 3.05
N ILE A 228 -0.21 -0.31 3.89
CA ILE A 228 -0.87 1.01 3.86
C ILE A 228 -0.55 1.73 2.54
N ALA A 229 0.71 1.72 2.10
CA ALA A 229 1.14 2.28 0.82
C ALA A 229 0.41 1.66 -0.37
N ASN A 230 0.22 0.34 -0.38
CA ASN A 230 -0.59 -0.38 -1.38
C ASN A 230 -2.06 0.10 -1.41
N VAL A 231 -2.63 0.45 -0.26
CA VAL A 231 -4.00 1.01 -0.19
C VAL A 231 -4.06 2.43 -0.75
N LEU A 232 -3.09 3.28 -0.41
CA LEU A 232 -3.07 4.69 -0.79
C LEU A 232 -2.62 4.93 -2.25
N SER A 233 -1.77 4.07 -2.80
CA SER A 233 -1.28 4.17 -4.19
C SER A 233 -2.37 3.96 -5.22
N PHE A 234 -3.26 3.00 -5.01
CA PHE A 234 -4.38 2.72 -5.92
C PHE A 234 -5.25 3.96 -6.23
N PRO A 235 -5.84 4.66 -5.25
CA PRO A 235 -6.62 5.87 -5.54
C PRO A 235 -5.75 7.00 -6.10
N ALA A 236 -4.49 7.14 -5.67
CA ALA A 236 -3.59 8.18 -6.17
C ALA A 236 -3.31 8.02 -7.68
N ILE A 237 -3.23 6.78 -8.18
CA ILE A 237 -3.03 6.45 -9.60
C ILE A 237 -4.35 6.56 -10.38
N TYR A 238 -5.41 5.92 -9.89
CA TYR A 238 -6.69 5.83 -10.62
C TYR A 238 -7.51 7.12 -10.57
N GLY A 239 -7.34 7.96 -9.53
CA GLY A 239 -8.02 9.24 -9.42
C GLY A 239 -7.69 10.20 -10.56
N PHE A 240 -6.53 10.04 -11.21
CA PHE A 240 -6.20 10.78 -12.44
C PHE A 240 -7.15 10.43 -13.59
N ALA A 241 -7.48 9.15 -13.77
CA ALA A 241 -8.29 8.68 -14.89
C ALA A 241 -9.76 9.08 -14.81
N MET A 242 -10.29 9.44 -13.64
CA MET A 242 -11.69 9.83 -13.46
C MET A 242 -11.99 11.29 -13.85
N GLY A 243 -10.97 12.13 -14.00
CA GLY A 243 -11.16 13.53 -14.40
C GLY A 243 -11.81 14.39 -13.31
N ASP A 244 -12.79 15.23 -13.68
CA ASP A 244 -13.52 16.07 -12.74
C ASP A 244 -14.74 15.35 -12.15
N GLU A 245 -14.76 15.23 -10.83
CA GLU A 245 -15.79 14.55 -10.04
C GLU A 245 -16.61 15.54 -9.19
N SER A 246 -16.55 16.84 -9.51
CA SER A 246 -17.26 17.92 -8.80
C SER A 246 -18.76 17.67 -8.62
N ASN A 247 -19.39 17.00 -9.59
CA ASN A 247 -20.82 16.66 -9.58
C ASN A 247 -21.19 15.42 -8.74
N LEU A 248 -20.20 14.63 -8.27
CA LEU A 248 -20.46 13.44 -7.48
C LEU A 248 -20.53 13.77 -5.97
N PRO A 249 -21.34 13.07 -5.17
CA PRO A 249 -21.27 13.16 -3.71
C PRO A 249 -19.88 12.77 -3.19
N VAL A 250 -19.40 13.43 -2.14
CA VAL A 250 -18.04 13.21 -1.57
C VAL A 250 -17.74 11.74 -1.28
N LYS A 251 -18.73 10.98 -0.78
CA LYS A 251 -18.58 9.54 -0.50
C LYS A 251 -18.22 8.68 -1.71
N TYR A 252 -18.53 9.15 -2.93
CA TYR A 252 -18.28 8.44 -4.18
C TYR A 252 -17.13 9.01 -4.99
N ARG A 253 -16.48 10.08 -4.51
CA ARG A 253 -15.29 10.65 -5.13
C ARG A 253 -14.07 9.81 -4.78
N ILE A 254 -13.17 9.63 -5.73
CA ILE A 254 -11.87 9.00 -5.47
C ILE A 254 -10.89 10.10 -5.05
N PRO A 255 -10.22 9.97 -3.90
CA PRO A 255 -9.26 10.97 -3.49
C PRO A 255 -8.10 11.04 -4.48
N LYS A 256 -7.86 12.25 -4.99
CA LYS A 256 -6.76 12.52 -5.94
C LYS A 256 -5.42 12.47 -5.22
N LEU A 257 -4.33 12.37 -5.98
CA LEU A 257 -2.96 12.37 -5.46
C LEU A 257 -2.74 13.48 -4.42
N LYS A 258 -3.16 14.73 -4.71
CA LYS A 258 -3.04 15.85 -3.77
C LYS A 258 -3.74 15.59 -2.43
N GLU A 259 -4.94 15.02 -2.43
CA GLU A 259 -5.68 14.70 -1.21
C GLU A 259 -5.01 13.58 -0.40
N ILE A 260 -4.42 12.60 -1.08
CA ILE A 260 -3.61 11.55 -0.44
C ILE A 260 -2.33 12.16 0.17
N MET A 261 -1.66 13.09 -0.53
CA MET A 261 -0.48 13.78 -0.01
C MET A 261 -0.80 14.61 1.24
N ASN A 262 -1.97 15.25 1.28
CA ASN A 262 -2.42 16.04 2.44
C ASN A 262 -2.48 15.24 3.76
N ILE A 263 -2.58 13.90 3.69
CA ILE A 263 -2.50 13.01 4.87
C ILE A 263 -1.16 13.18 5.60
N PHE A 264 -0.09 13.49 4.85
CA PHE A 264 1.28 13.59 5.36
C PHE A 264 1.73 15.04 5.60
N ASP A 265 1.04 16.04 5.03
CA ASP A 265 1.48 17.44 4.98
C ASP A 265 1.85 18.02 6.35
N THR A 266 1.00 17.85 7.37
CA THR A 266 1.27 18.37 8.71
C THR A 266 2.61 17.84 9.26
N HIS A 267 2.87 16.54 9.07
CA HIS A 267 4.09 15.89 9.54
C HIS A 267 5.32 16.25 8.70
N ILE A 268 5.15 16.42 7.38
CA ILE A 268 6.19 16.93 6.47
C ILE A 268 6.63 18.34 6.89
N GLN A 269 5.67 19.25 7.09
CA GLN A 269 5.94 20.64 7.45
C GLN A 269 6.63 20.77 8.82
N GLU A 270 6.19 20.00 9.81
CA GLU A 270 6.85 19.95 11.12
C GLU A 270 8.28 19.42 11.03
N MET A 271 8.52 18.40 10.21
CA MET A 271 9.86 17.84 10.03
C MET A 271 10.80 18.82 9.32
N MET A 272 10.34 19.50 8.27
CA MET A 272 11.12 20.57 7.61
C MET A 272 11.47 21.70 8.58
N LYS A 273 10.50 22.16 9.40
CA LYS A 273 10.76 23.17 10.44
C LYS A 273 11.81 22.70 11.45
N SER A 274 11.70 21.46 11.91
CA SER A 274 12.67 20.88 12.87
C SER A 274 14.08 20.82 12.30
N ARG A 275 14.23 20.59 10.99
CA ARG A 275 15.53 20.60 10.30
C ARG A 275 16.08 22.00 10.11
N LYS A 276 15.26 22.97 9.67
CA LYS A 276 15.68 24.37 9.59
C LYS A 276 16.24 24.85 10.94
N MET A 277 15.55 24.55 12.04
CA MET A 277 16.07 24.87 13.39
C MET A 277 17.37 24.14 13.78
N LYS A 278 17.60 22.90 13.31
CA LYS A 278 18.87 22.19 13.54
C LYS A 278 20.02 22.76 12.70
N MET A 279 19.73 23.18 11.47
CA MET A 279 20.70 23.84 10.58
C MET A 279 21.09 25.21 11.14
N ASP A 280 20.13 26.00 11.62
CA ASP A 280 20.38 27.31 12.24
C ASP A 280 21.22 27.19 13.52
N LYS A 281 21.01 26.13 14.33
CA LYS A 281 21.84 25.86 15.52
C LYS A 281 23.29 25.48 15.19
N LYS A 282 23.54 24.76 14.10
CA LYS A 282 24.91 24.47 13.63
C LYS A 282 25.64 25.71 13.12
N ASN A 283 24.90 26.71 12.63
CA ASN A 283 25.47 27.98 12.17
C ASN A 283 25.81 28.94 13.34
N VAL A 284 25.29 28.69 14.55
CA VAL A 284 25.55 29.51 15.75
C VAL A 284 26.28 28.67 16.81
N SER A 285 27.56 28.33 16.56
CA SER A 285 28.67 28.18 17.53
C SER A 285 29.79 27.26 17.01
N PRO A 286 31.05 27.71 17.06
CA PRO A 286 32.09 26.92 17.71
C PRO A 286 32.81 27.80 18.74
N ALA A 287 32.17 28.05 19.88
CA ALA A 287 32.85 28.65 21.02
C ALA A 287 33.26 27.54 21.99
N VAL A 288 34.57 27.28 22.00
CA VAL A 288 35.28 26.43 22.96
C VAL A 288 34.83 26.78 24.38
N GLN A 289 34.20 25.83 25.08
CA GLN A 289 34.04 25.91 26.53
C GLN A 289 34.60 24.64 27.18
N THR A 290 35.79 24.84 27.73
CA THR A 290 36.55 23.96 28.61
C THR A 290 35.66 23.50 29.77
N LYS A 291 35.41 22.19 29.90
CA LYS A 291 34.71 21.61 31.05
C LYS A 291 35.64 21.64 32.28
N GLN A 292 35.36 22.50 33.25
CA GLN A 292 35.80 22.30 34.63
C GLN A 292 34.67 21.67 35.44
N ILE A 293 35.03 20.62 36.17
CA ILE A 293 34.19 19.79 37.03
C ILE A 293 34.20 20.39 38.44
N THR A 294 33.03 20.77 38.97
CA THR A 294 32.80 20.73 40.44
C THR A 294 31.31 20.59 40.79
N GLN A 295 30.97 19.40 41.27
CA GLN A 295 29.95 18.98 42.26
C GLN A 295 29.79 19.98 43.45
N LEU A 296 28.69 20.24 44.18
CA LEU A 296 27.58 19.43 44.75
C LEU A 296 26.48 20.35 45.43
N LEU A 297 25.21 19.89 45.41
CA LEU A 297 24.13 19.89 46.45
C LEU A 297 23.27 21.14 46.87
N LEU A 298 21.97 21.08 46.43
CA LEU A 298 20.66 21.24 47.16
C LEU A 298 20.17 22.59 47.75
N PRO A 299 18.84 22.82 48.02
CA PRO A 299 17.61 22.06 47.69
C PRO A 299 16.38 22.88 47.13
N LEU A 300 15.45 22.14 46.50
CA LEU A 300 13.98 22.29 46.39
C LEU A 300 13.30 23.69 46.48
N SER A 301 12.61 24.09 45.41
CA SER A 301 11.24 24.64 45.52
C SER A 301 10.43 24.39 44.24
N GLU A 302 9.22 23.87 44.46
CA GLU A 302 8.21 23.55 43.46
C GLU A 302 7.69 24.82 42.78
N THR A 303 7.68 24.84 41.43
CA THR A 303 6.60 25.40 40.59
C THR A 303 7.03 25.37 39.12
N SER A 304 6.68 24.30 38.40
CA SER A 304 6.34 24.31 36.95
C SER A 304 6.28 22.88 36.40
N LEU A 305 5.20 22.17 36.71
CA LEU A 305 4.76 21.02 35.90
C LEU A 305 4.39 21.52 34.50
N LYS A 306 5.35 21.53 33.56
CA LYS A 306 5.14 21.55 32.10
C LYS A 306 6.48 21.32 31.41
N ASN A 307 6.94 20.07 31.37
CA ASN A 307 7.84 19.50 30.35
C ASN A 307 8.25 18.08 30.78
N SER A 308 7.40 17.09 30.53
CA SER A 308 7.84 15.70 30.58
C SER A 308 8.50 15.32 29.24
N PRO A 309 9.73 14.74 29.25
CA PRO A 309 10.42 14.26 28.03
C PRO A 309 9.65 13.17 27.27
N SER A 310 8.75 12.45 27.96
CA SER A 310 7.99 11.32 27.42
C SER A 310 6.95 11.70 26.35
N ILE A 311 6.36 12.90 26.44
CA ILE A 311 5.36 13.37 25.47
C ILE A 311 6.05 13.79 24.16
N LYS A 312 7.19 14.52 24.25
CA LYS A 312 7.96 14.94 23.07
C LYS A 312 8.52 13.75 22.29
N GLY A 313 8.97 12.70 22.98
CA GLY A 313 9.43 11.46 22.34
C GLY A 313 8.34 10.77 21.51
N ARG A 314 7.11 10.69 22.04
CA ARG A 314 5.98 10.03 21.36
C ARG A 314 5.55 10.76 20.07
N PHE A 315 5.52 12.09 20.10
CA PHE A 315 5.25 12.89 18.89
C PHE A 315 6.34 12.76 17.83
N ASN A 316 7.61 12.64 18.24
CA ASN A 316 8.72 12.47 17.30
C ASN A 316 8.66 11.11 16.59
N ILE A 317 8.33 10.05 17.34
CA ILE A 317 8.18 8.71 16.78
C ILE A 317 6.99 8.65 15.82
N GLN A 318 5.85 9.23 16.18
CA GLN A 318 4.69 9.28 15.30
C GLN A 318 5.05 9.97 13.97
N ARG A 319 5.76 11.10 14.00
CA ARG A 319 6.22 11.78 12.78
C ARG A 319 7.09 10.86 11.91
N GLN A 320 8.04 10.15 12.50
CA GLN A 320 8.89 9.21 11.76
C GLN A 320 8.06 8.12 11.08
N LEU A 321 7.03 7.58 11.74
CA LEU A 321 6.14 6.59 11.13
C LEU A 321 5.40 7.13 9.90
N TYR A 322 4.89 8.37 9.97
CA TYR A 322 4.25 9.02 8.81
C TYR A 322 5.21 9.17 7.64
N VAL A 323 6.45 9.60 7.90
CA VAL A 323 7.47 9.82 6.87
C VAL A 323 7.90 8.49 6.25
N LYS A 324 8.16 7.46 7.05
CA LYS A 324 8.43 6.13 6.52
C LYS A 324 7.31 5.61 5.64
N THR A 325 6.06 5.84 6.06
CA THR A 325 4.89 5.41 5.29
C THR A 325 4.75 6.20 4.00
N LEU A 326 5.07 7.51 4.02
CA LEU A 326 5.15 8.34 2.82
C LEU A 326 6.20 7.82 1.83
N LEU A 327 7.39 7.45 2.32
CA LEU A 327 8.45 6.89 1.45
C LEU A 327 7.99 5.58 0.82
N ARG A 328 7.37 4.67 1.59
CA ARG A 328 6.79 3.43 1.03
C ARG A 328 5.66 3.71 0.03
N PHE A 329 4.82 4.71 0.31
CA PHE A 329 3.76 5.14 -0.61
C PHE A 329 4.33 5.65 -1.93
N LEU A 330 5.34 6.52 -1.91
CA LEU A 330 6.00 7.04 -3.10
C LEU A 330 6.64 5.91 -3.90
N ASP A 331 7.38 5.01 -3.24
CA ASP A 331 7.97 3.83 -3.87
C ASP A 331 6.91 2.99 -4.61
N THR A 332 5.80 2.68 -3.93
CA THR A 332 4.68 1.93 -4.52
C THR A 332 4.00 2.69 -5.66
N TYR A 333 3.85 4.01 -5.52
CA TYR A 333 3.24 4.88 -6.52
C TYR A 333 4.04 4.88 -7.83
N PHE A 334 5.37 5.03 -7.76
CA PHE A 334 6.22 5.10 -8.96
C PHE A 334 6.32 3.76 -9.72
N LEU A 335 6.04 2.63 -9.07
CA LEU A 335 5.96 1.33 -9.74
C LEU A 335 4.76 1.20 -10.69
N SER A 336 3.75 2.06 -10.59
CA SER A 336 2.48 1.88 -11.31
C SER A 336 1.79 3.17 -11.77
N CYS A 337 2.42 4.34 -11.58
CA CYS A 337 1.82 5.62 -11.94
C CYS A 337 1.73 5.84 -13.45
N PHE A 338 0.62 6.45 -13.90
CA PHE A 338 0.47 6.93 -15.29
C PHE A 338 1.07 8.32 -15.51
N VAL A 339 1.11 9.14 -14.45
CA VAL A 339 1.69 10.48 -14.45
C VAL A 339 2.86 10.45 -13.48
N ALA A 340 4.04 10.77 -14.00
CA ALA A 340 5.30 10.73 -13.26
C ALA A 340 5.31 11.74 -12.11
N LEU A 341 5.36 13.03 -12.43
CA LEU A 341 5.50 14.12 -11.46
C LEU A 341 4.24 14.96 -11.34
N SER A 342 4.06 15.58 -10.18
CA SER A 342 3.05 16.61 -9.92
C SER A 342 3.65 17.66 -9.00
N SER A 343 3.11 18.88 -8.98
CA SER A 343 3.59 19.95 -8.09
C SER A 343 3.64 19.53 -6.62
N SER A 344 2.69 18.71 -6.16
CA SER A 344 2.69 18.15 -4.80
C SER A 344 3.90 17.24 -4.54
N ILE A 345 4.28 16.39 -5.52
CA ILE A 345 5.45 15.52 -5.41
C ILE A 345 6.74 16.35 -5.49
N ILE A 346 6.81 17.30 -6.44
CA ILE A 346 7.99 18.16 -6.62
C ILE A 346 8.28 18.96 -5.35
N SER A 347 7.24 19.44 -4.65
CA SER A 347 7.39 20.16 -3.38
C SER A 347 8.08 19.37 -2.26
N LEU A 348 8.15 18.03 -2.37
CA LEU A 348 8.87 17.17 -1.43
C LEU A 348 10.37 17.06 -1.72
N PHE A 349 10.85 17.54 -2.87
CA PHE A 349 12.26 17.43 -3.25
C PHE A 349 13.25 17.94 -2.20
N PRO A 350 13.05 19.13 -1.58
CA PRO A 350 13.95 19.59 -0.53
C PRO A 350 14.04 18.59 0.63
N LEU A 351 12.89 18.07 1.07
CA LEU A 351 12.82 17.13 2.17
C LEU A 351 13.52 15.81 1.82
N ILE A 352 13.17 15.19 0.69
CA ILE A 352 13.74 13.89 0.26
C ILE A 352 15.25 14.00 0.09
N THR A 353 15.75 15.08 -0.50
CA THR A 353 17.19 15.34 -0.65
C THR A 353 17.90 15.36 0.70
N HIS A 354 17.33 16.05 1.70
CA HIS A 354 17.90 16.09 3.05
C HIS A 354 17.74 14.79 3.84
N LEU A 355 16.79 13.93 3.48
CA LEU A 355 16.60 12.61 4.09
C LEU A 355 17.59 11.58 3.51
N ALA A 356 17.84 11.63 2.19
CA ALA A 356 18.81 10.76 1.51
C ALA A 356 20.26 11.00 1.97
N ASP A 357 20.51 12.14 2.60
CA ASP A 357 21.83 12.65 3.02
C ASP A 357 22.31 12.12 4.40
N GLU A 358 21.49 11.36 5.13
CA GLU A 358 21.78 11.00 6.53
C GLU A 358 22.90 9.94 6.69
N GLU A 359 24.16 10.39 6.82
CA GLU A 359 25.21 9.62 7.53
C GLU A 359 26.00 10.43 8.58
N ILE A 360 26.02 9.86 9.80
CA ILE A 360 26.87 10.00 11.00
C ILE A 360 27.36 11.42 11.36
N SER A 361 26.68 12.06 12.32
CA SER A 361 27.33 12.96 13.27
C SER A 361 27.35 12.29 14.65
N ASP A 362 28.53 12.21 15.25
CA ASP A 362 28.86 11.63 16.57
C ASP A 362 28.23 12.39 17.76
N ASP A 363 26.92 12.65 17.73
CA ASP A 363 26.22 13.16 18.92
C ASP A 363 25.46 12.01 19.59
N GLU A 364 26.03 11.55 20.71
CA GLU A 364 25.56 10.53 21.64
C GLU A 364 24.23 10.89 22.36
N THR A 365 23.29 11.57 21.69
CA THR A 365 21.98 11.89 22.28
C THR A 365 20.83 11.31 21.44
N GLU A 366 20.53 10.04 21.72
CA GLU A 366 19.20 9.42 21.75
C GLU A 366 18.12 9.89 20.74
N VAL A 367 18.45 10.01 19.45
CA VAL A 367 17.47 9.72 18.40
C VAL A 367 18.06 8.56 17.62
N VAL A 368 17.58 7.36 17.94
CA VAL A 368 17.88 6.14 17.19
C VAL A 368 17.74 6.46 15.71
N ARG A 369 18.88 6.47 15.02
CA ARG A 369 19.02 6.74 13.60
C ARG A 369 18.16 5.75 12.85
N ASP A 370 17.36 6.27 11.91
CA ASP A 370 16.41 5.44 11.21
C ASP A 370 16.90 5.17 9.80
N ALA A 371 17.82 4.20 9.66
CA ALA A 371 18.42 3.82 8.38
C ALA A 371 17.36 3.54 7.30
N ASP A 372 16.17 3.10 7.69
CA ASP A 372 15.03 2.90 6.78
C ASP A 372 14.64 4.20 6.04
N VAL A 373 14.72 5.36 6.71
CA VAL A 373 14.32 6.66 6.16
C VAL A 373 15.37 7.13 5.15
N THR A 374 16.65 6.98 5.48
CA THR A 374 17.76 7.33 4.59
C THR A 374 17.74 6.48 3.33
N VAL A 375 17.63 5.16 3.49
CA VAL A 375 17.57 4.22 2.36
C VAL A 375 16.34 4.51 1.50
N GLY A 376 15.15 4.64 2.11
CA GLY A 376 13.93 4.91 1.35
C GLY A 376 13.96 6.25 0.60
N ALA A 377 14.55 7.29 1.18
CA ALA A 377 14.70 8.58 0.51
C ALA A 377 15.74 8.54 -0.62
N SER A 378 16.85 7.83 -0.41
CA SER A 378 17.89 7.59 -1.42
C SER A 378 17.34 6.82 -2.62
N ASP A 379 16.59 5.75 -2.37
CA ASP A 379 15.94 4.94 -3.41
C ASP A 379 14.98 5.81 -4.25
N ILE A 380 14.13 6.62 -3.61
CA ILE A 380 13.22 7.52 -4.32
C ILE A 380 13.99 8.54 -5.15
N LEU A 381 14.99 9.21 -4.57
CA LEU A 381 15.73 10.28 -5.25
C LEU A 381 16.52 9.75 -6.44
N PHE A 382 17.28 8.68 -6.24
CA PHE A 382 18.25 8.20 -7.22
C PHE A 382 17.73 7.10 -8.13
N GLN A 383 16.82 6.23 -7.69
CA GLN A 383 16.26 5.17 -8.55
C GLN A 383 14.98 5.62 -9.24
N SER A 384 14.08 6.26 -8.50
CA SER A 384 12.76 6.62 -9.05
C SER A 384 12.76 7.98 -9.75
N TRP A 385 13.22 9.04 -9.09
CA TRP A 385 13.08 10.41 -9.61
C TRP A 385 14.15 10.77 -10.63
N SER A 386 15.38 10.26 -10.46
CA SER A 386 16.49 10.62 -11.36
C SER A 386 16.25 10.17 -12.81
N GLY A 387 15.57 9.05 -13.03
CA GLY A 387 15.23 8.54 -14.36
C GLY A 387 13.81 8.88 -14.83
N ILE A 388 13.07 9.67 -14.07
CA ILE A 388 11.63 9.85 -14.32
C ILE A 388 11.38 10.77 -15.52
N TYR A 389 10.33 10.48 -16.28
CA TYR A 389 9.88 11.35 -17.37
C TYR A 389 9.40 12.71 -16.83
N LEU A 390 9.95 13.78 -17.39
CA LEU A 390 9.59 15.16 -17.09
C LEU A 390 8.73 15.74 -18.22
N CYS A 391 7.51 16.16 -17.91
CA CYS A 391 6.67 16.87 -18.88
C CYS A 391 7.07 18.35 -18.98
N ASP A 392 6.78 18.97 -20.13
CA ASP A 392 7.22 20.33 -20.43
C ASP A 392 6.59 21.37 -19.49
N GLU A 393 5.36 21.13 -19.02
CA GLU A 393 4.63 22.04 -18.13
C GLU A 393 5.22 22.09 -16.71
N LEU A 394 5.83 20.99 -16.24
CA LEU A 394 6.40 20.88 -14.89
C LEU A 394 7.92 21.08 -14.86
N ALA A 395 8.56 21.16 -16.02
CA ALA A 395 10.01 21.24 -16.11
C ALA A 395 10.60 22.48 -15.42
N ASP A 396 9.95 23.64 -15.60
CA ASP A 396 10.41 24.88 -14.97
C ASP A 396 10.19 24.85 -13.45
N GLU A 397 9.06 24.29 -12.99
CA GLU A 397 8.78 24.10 -11.56
C GLU A 397 9.83 23.21 -10.90
N MET A 398 10.14 22.06 -11.51
CA MET A 398 11.10 21.10 -11.00
C MET A 398 12.50 21.71 -10.91
N LEU A 399 13.00 22.33 -11.98
CA LEU A 399 14.34 22.91 -12.00
C LEU A 399 14.49 24.07 -11.01
N ASN A 400 13.46 24.91 -10.87
CA ASN A 400 13.47 26.01 -9.89
C ASN A 400 13.49 25.49 -8.45
N ILE A 401 12.74 24.43 -8.14
CA ILE A 401 12.74 23.83 -6.79
C ILE A 401 14.08 23.16 -6.49
N VAL A 402 14.71 22.51 -7.46
CA VAL A 402 16.07 21.94 -7.31
C VAL A 402 17.08 23.05 -7.04
N GLU A 403 17.07 24.13 -7.83
CA GLU A 403 17.96 25.28 -7.65
C GLU A 403 17.74 25.96 -6.29
N GLN A 404 16.48 26.17 -5.90
CA GLN A 404 16.14 26.73 -4.60
C GLN A 404 16.63 25.85 -3.46
N THR A 405 16.45 24.53 -3.56
CA THR A 405 16.93 23.57 -2.55
C THR A 405 18.45 23.65 -2.41
N MET A 406 19.17 23.77 -3.53
CA MET A 406 20.63 23.90 -3.52
C MET A 406 21.06 25.18 -2.80
N ASN A 407 20.43 26.32 -3.11
CA ASN A 407 20.78 27.62 -2.54
C ASN A 407 20.37 27.78 -1.06
N GLU A 408 19.26 27.18 -0.64
CA GLU A 408 18.81 27.21 0.77
C GLU A 408 19.55 26.19 1.65
N SER A 409 20.15 25.16 1.06
CA SER A 409 20.83 24.10 1.81
C SER A 409 22.22 24.52 2.27
N THR A 410 22.45 24.47 3.57
CA THR A 410 23.80 24.57 4.17
C THR A 410 24.53 23.23 4.24
N SER A 411 23.87 22.11 3.90
CA SER A 411 24.51 20.79 3.86
C SER A 411 25.23 20.62 2.52
N TRP A 412 26.56 20.58 2.52
CA TRP A 412 27.37 20.24 1.34
C TRP A 412 26.99 18.87 0.74
N LYS A 413 26.44 18.03 1.57
CA LYS A 413 26.17 16.62 1.32
C LYS A 413 24.84 16.48 0.54
N ALA A 414 23.87 17.36 0.82
CA ALA A 414 22.71 17.62 -0.03
C ALA A 414 23.10 18.18 -1.41
N TRP A 415 24.14 19.01 -1.52
CA TRP A 415 24.65 19.46 -2.83
C TRP A 415 25.18 18.29 -3.66
N VAL A 416 25.91 17.36 -3.05
CA VAL A 416 26.37 16.12 -3.72
C VAL A 416 25.16 15.31 -4.21
N SER A 417 24.13 15.12 -3.38
CA SER A 417 22.91 14.41 -3.78
C SER A 417 22.18 15.10 -4.94
N ILE A 418 22.11 16.43 -4.94
CA ILE A 418 21.52 17.20 -6.05
C ILE A 418 22.35 17.04 -7.33
N MET A 419 23.68 17.05 -7.25
CA MET A 419 24.53 16.86 -8.44
C MET A 419 24.37 15.45 -9.03
N LYS A 420 24.34 14.41 -8.19
CA LYS A 420 24.06 13.03 -8.61
C LYS A 420 22.68 12.88 -9.24
N PHE A 421 21.68 13.51 -8.64
CA PHE A 421 20.33 13.54 -9.19
C PHE A 421 20.31 14.23 -10.56
N LEU A 422 20.87 15.44 -10.67
CA LEU A 422 20.89 16.23 -11.91
C LEU A 422 21.60 15.51 -13.05
N HIS A 423 22.69 14.80 -12.76
CA HIS A 423 23.43 14.02 -13.75
C HIS A 423 22.49 13.06 -14.50
N VAL A 424 21.76 12.21 -13.80
CA VAL A 424 20.86 11.23 -14.43
C VAL A 424 19.57 11.89 -14.94
N PHE A 425 19.06 12.88 -14.21
CA PHE A 425 17.79 13.55 -14.52
C PHE A 425 17.82 14.36 -15.80
N ILE A 426 18.88 15.14 -16.02
CA ILE A 426 19.05 15.91 -17.24
C ILE A 426 19.32 15.00 -18.43
N PHE A 427 20.14 13.95 -18.25
CA PHE A 427 20.38 12.97 -19.31
C PHE A 427 19.08 12.30 -19.77
N SER A 428 18.24 11.87 -18.82
CA SER A 428 16.96 11.20 -19.12
C SER A 428 15.94 12.14 -19.78
N ASN A 429 16.05 13.46 -19.55
CA ASN A 429 15.10 14.46 -20.02
C ASN A 429 15.75 15.52 -20.93
N ILE A 430 16.80 15.15 -21.67
CA ILE A 430 17.68 16.09 -22.40
C ILE A 430 16.92 17.05 -23.32
N HIS A 431 15.90 16.55 -24.04
CA HIS A 431 15.12 17.37 -24.97
C HIS A 431 14.19 18.37 -24.28
N VAL A 432 13.67 18.03 -23.10
CA VAL A 432 12.78 18.92 -22.33
C VAL A 432 13.59 19.97 -21.60
N CYS A 433 14.70 19.55 -20.99
CA CYS A 433 15.65 20.43 -20.31
C CYS A 433 16.44 21.32 -21.29
N GLY A 434 16.54 20.94 -22.57
CA GLY A 434 17.25 21.70 -23.60
C GLY A 434 16.49 22.92 -24.14
N LYS A 435 15.24 23.12 -23.72
CA LYS A 435 14.38 24.20 -24.23
C LYS A 435 14.48 25.47 -23.38
N GLN A 436 14.16 26.60 -24.02
CA GLN A 436 13.99 27.90 -23.36
C GLN A 436 15.22 28.27 -22.50
N LYS A 437 15.01 28.74 -21.27
CA LYS A 437 16.08 29.16 -20.33
C LYS A 437 16.56 28.04 -19.41
N ARG A 438 16.04 26.82 -19.55
CA ARG A 438 16.33 25.68 -18.68
C ARG A 438 17.83 25.29 -18.69
N PRO A 439 18.54 25.31 -19.84
CA PRO A 439 19.98 25.06 -19.85
C PRO A 439 20.78 26.08 -19.04
N GLU A 440 20.35 27.35 -19.01
CA GLU A 440 21.01 28.40 -18.23
C GLU A 440 20.89 28.15 -16.72
N ILE A 441 19.72 27.68 -16.27
CA ILE A 441 19.47 27.29 -14.87
C ILE A 441 20.40 26.14 -14.48
N VAL A 442 20.46 25.08 -15.29
CA VAL A 442 21.34 23.93 -15.04
C VAL A 442 22.80 24.34 -15.03
N ARG A 443 23.24 25.15 -16.00
CA ARG A 443 24.61 25.67 -16.06
C ARG A 443 24.97 26.48 -14.81
N ARG A 444 24.06 27.31 -14.32
CA ARG A 444 24.27 28.11 -13.10
C ARG A 444 24.40 27.21 -11.87
N MET A 445 23.55 26.20 -11.72
CA MET A 445 23.65 25.22 -10.64
C MET A 445 25.00 24.50 -10.65
N VAL A 446 25.43 23.98 -11.80
CA VAL A 446 26.70 23.26 -11.94
C VAL A 446 27.89 24.18 -11.67
N PHE A 447 27.88 25.42 -12.18
CA PHE A 447 28.95 26.39 -11.94
C PHE A 447 29.09 26.76 -10.45
N ASN A 448 27.96 26.99 -9.77
CA ASN A 448 27.95 27.25 -8.34
C ASN A 448 28.50 26.05 -7.55
N ALA A 449 28.19 24.82 -7.96
CA ALA A 449 28.70 23.61 -7.32
C ALA A 449 30.21 23.39 -7.56
N ILE A 450 30.73 23.73 -8.74
CA ILE A 450 32.19 23.70 -9.02
C ILE A 450 32.94 24.73 -8.17
N SER A 451 32.31 25.88 -7.89
CA SER A 451 32.90 26.95 -7.07
C SER A 451 32.67 26.73 -5.56
N HIS A 452 32.06 25.62 -5.16
CA HIS A 452 31.72 25.35 -3.77
C HIS A 452 32.97 25.16 -2.90
N THR A 453 32.88 25.53 -1.61
CA THR A 453 34.02 25.45 -0.67
C THR A 453 34.48 24.01 -0.42
N GLN A 454 33.51 23.09 -0.29
CA GLN A 454 33.73 21.67 -0.05
C GLN A 454 34.20 20.91 -1.30
N LEU A 455 35.24 20.07 -1.15
CA LEU A 455 35.89 19.35 -2.24
C LEU A 455 35.02 18.25 -2.88
N GLU A 456 34.24 17.53 -2.08
CA GLU A 456 33.34 16.46 -2.52
C GLU A 456 32.27 17.00 -3.47
N VAL A 457 31.72 18.19 -3.18
CA VAL A 457 30.77 18.88 -4.05
C VAL A 457 31.42 19.21 -5.39
N ARG A 458 32.65 19.74 -5.37
CA ARG A 458 33.38 20.08 -6.60
C ARG A 458 33.67 18.85 -7.47
N ARG A 459 34.02 17.72 -6.85
CA ARG A 459 34.25 16.45 -7.56
C ARG A 459 32.98 15.98 -8.27
N GLU A 460 31.87 15.89 -7.54
CA GLU A 460 30.60 15.45 -8.12
C GLU A 460 30.07 16.42 -9.18
N ALA A 461 30.29 17.72 -8.99
CA ALA A 461 29.94 18.73 -9.99
C ALA A 461 30.78 18.61 -11.26
N ALA A 462 32.06 18.25 -11.15
CA ALA A 462 32.92 17.98 -12.31
C ALA A 462 32.48 16.72 -13.08
N ASP A 463 32.08 15.67 -12.36
CA ASP A 463 31.53 14.45 -12.98
C ASP A 463 30.20 14.74 -13.70
N CYS A 464 29.30 15.49 -13.05
CA CYS A 464 28.05 15.94 -13.65
C CYS A 464 28.29 16.82 -14.89
N LEU A 465 29.19 17.81 -14.82
CA LEU A 465 29.55 18.65 -15.97
C LEU A 465 30.10 17.81 -17.14
N THR A 466 30.97 16.84 -16.83
CA THR A 466 31.55 15.93 -17.83
C THR A 466 30.44 15.18 -18.57
N ALA A 467 29.46 14.63 -17.84
CA ALA A 467 28.32 13.95 -18.43
C ALA A 467 27.47 14.88 -19.32
N LEU A 468 27.20 16.11 -18.87
CA LEU A 468 26.42 17.10 -19.64
C LEU A 468 27.12 17.52 -20.94
N ILE A 469 28.45 17.57 -20.95
CA ILE A 469 29.23 17.83 -22.16
C ILE A 469 29.17 16.62 -23.10
N HIS A 470 29.37 15.41 -22.57
CA HIS A 470 29.35 14.19 -23.37
C HIS A 470 28.00 13.90 -24.03
N CYS A 471 26.88 14.19 -23.36
CA CYS A 471 25.56 14.01 -23.94
C CYS A 471 25.14 15.16 -24.89
N GLY A 472 25.99 16.17 -25.06
CA GLY A 472 25.71 17.31 -25.94
C GLY A 472 24.71 18.31 -25.37
N PHE A 473 24.31 18.17 -24.10
CA PHE A 473 23.43 19.13 -23.42
C PHE A 473 24.12 20.48 -23.24
N GLN A 474 25.42 20.46 -22.93
CA GLN A 474 26.21 21.67 -22.74
C GLN A 474 27.35 21.75 -23.75
N SER A 475 27.34 22.80 -24.58
CA SER A 475 28.42 23.05 -25.52
C SER A 475 29.66 23.57 -24.80
N ILE A 476 30.85 23.16 -25.27
CA ILE A 476 32.13 23.68 -24.78
C ILE A 476 32.27 25.13 -25.26
N THR A 477 31.80 26.09 -24.47
CA THR A 477 32.15 27.51 -24.63
C THR A 477 33.55 27.76 -24.09
N SER A 478 34.28 28.71 -24.69
CA SER A 478 35.64 29.12 -24.31
C SER A 478 35.84 29.60 -22.86
N CYS A 479 34.79 29.63 -22.03
CA CYS A 479 34.85 29.98 -20.61
C CYS A 479 35.17 28.78 -19.67
N TYR A 480 35.31 27.57 -20.21
CA TYR A 480 35.70 26.36 -19.45
C TYR A 480 37.18 25.98 -19.60
N ILE A 481 37.92 26.74 -20.41
CA ILE A 481 39.38 26.75 -20.53
C ILE A 481 39.86 27.96 -19.74
#